data_AF-A0A2C6BPZ6-F1
#
_entry.id   AF-A0A2C6BPZ6-F1
#
_cell.length_a   1.000
_cell.length_b   1.000
_cell.length_c   1.000
_cell.angle_alpha   90.00
_cell.angle_beta   90.00
_cell.angle_gamma   90.00
#
_symmetry.space_group_name_H-M   'P 1'
#
loop_
_entity.id
_entity.type
_entity.pdbx_description
1 polymer ?
#
loop_
_entity_poly.entity_id
_entity_poly.type
_entity_poly.pdbx_seq_one_letter_code
_entity_poly.pdbx_strand_id
1 'polypeptide(L)'
;MNDRILVVFEETNQLKKDQISELVNLSRKECVITTIDELSKNKNIKDFCSVVDCTFDNKIFNRNKEKGTVLKNDNIIYLILKENNKIVCAGPNLSQLTTCNSNNISIQEKFQESYSKYNKIIDFLISKNHFLRNKDSFNKSTLDGLVLNDVIKTNQYKIYKLVYSIPEIKEPNVEYVTFENIEILNELKNIIEEMTFI
;
A
#
# COMPACT_ATOMS: atom_id res chain seq x y z
N MET A 1 9.00 -14.30 -4.68
CA MET A 1 7.88 -13.36 -4.88
C MET A 1 8.47 -11.97 -4.66
N ASN A 2 8.38 -11.01 -5.59
CA ASN A 2 9.03 -9.71 -5.36
C ASN A 2 8.13 -8.84 -4.49
N ASP A 3 8.65 -8.45 -3.34
CA ASP A 3 8.00 -7.58 -2.35
C ASP A 3 8.06 -6.12 -2.81
N ARG A 4 7.42 -5.84 -3.95
CA ARG A 4 7.32 -4.49 -4.50
C ARG A 4 5.95 -4.20 -5.10
N ILE A 5 5.62 -2.91 -5.09
CA ILE A 5 4.45 -2.32 -5.71
C ILE A 5 4.83 -1.87 -7.12
N LEU A 6 4.08 -2.30 -8.12
CA LEU A 6 4.24 -1.81 -9.49
C LEU A 6 3.42 -0.54 -9.67
N VAL A 7 4.05 0.56 -10.08
CA VAL A 7 3.36 1.80 -10.46
C VAL A 7 3.37 1.88 -11.98
N VAL A 8 2.19 1.88 -12.58
CA VAL A 8 2.01 1.91 -14.05
C VAL A 8 1.46 3.26 -14.46
N PHE A 9 2.03 3.88 -15.49
CA PHE A 9 1.55 5.15 -16.03
C PHE A 9 1.63 5.18 -17.57
N GLU A 10 0.98 6.16 -18.18
CA GLU A 10 1.09 6.42 -19.62
C GLU A 10 2.09 7.56 -19.85
N GLU A 11 3.07 7.35 -20.73
CA GLU A 11 3.98 8.42 -21.13
C GLU A 11 3.21 9.51 -21.86
N THR A 12 3.74 10.73 -21.79
CA THR A 12 3.26 11.85 -22.61
C THR A 12 4.45 12.52 -23.28
N ASN A 13 4.19 13.44 -24.20
CA ASN A 13 5.25 14.21 -24.86
C ASN A 13 6.17 14.97 -23.88
N GLN A 14 5.73 15.17 -22.62
CA GLN A 14 6.48 15.84 -21.56
C GLN A 14 7.05 14.89 -20.50
N LEU A 15 6.73 13.60 -20.56
CA LEU A 15 6.93 12.65 -19.46
C LEU A 15 7.39 11.31 -20.01
N LYS A 16 8.70 11.18 -20.14
CA LYS A 16 9.37 9.90 -20.38
C LYS A 16 9.78 9.30 -19.05
N LYS A 17 9.81 7.96 -18.97
CA LYS A 17 10.23 7.22 -17.76
C LYS A 17 11.52 7.75 -17.12
N ASP A 18 12.52 8.05 -17.93
CA ASP A 18 13.84 8.49 -17.47
C ASP A 18 13.76 9.78 -16.64
N GLN A 19 12.81 10.68 -16.97
CA GLN A 19 12.60 11.95 -16.29
C GLN A 19 11.84 11.80 -14.96
N ILE A 20 11.02 10.75 -14.79
CA ILE A 20 10.31 10.48 -13.52
C ILE A 20 11.27 10.08 -12.42
N SER A 21 12.34 9.36 -12.78
CA SER A 21 13.37 8.94 -11.84
C SER A 21 14.15 10.11 -11.23
N GLU A 22 14.24 11.22 -11.98
CA GLU A 22 14.98 12.44 -11.59
C GLU A 22 14.08 13.55 -11.01
N LEU A 23 12.79 13.62 -11.38
CA LEU A 23 11.96 14.80 -11.09
C LEU A 23 11.25 14.82 -9.72
N VAL A 24 11.00 13.71 -9.02
CA VAL A 24 10.17 13.77 -7.80
C VAL A 24 10.50 12.68 -6.78
N ASN A 25 10.36 13.00 -5.49
CA ASN A 25 10.25 12.14 -4.30
C ASN A 25 9.21 10.98 -4.40
N LEU A 26 8.77 10.59 -5.59
CA LEU A 26 7.90 9.45 -5.87
C LEU A 26 8.67 8.11 -5.83
N SER A 27 10.00 8.16 -5.89
CA SER A 27 10.90 7.01 -5.81
C SER A 27 10.90 6.43 -4.39
N ARG A 28 9.90 5.60 -4.11
CA ARG A 28 9.86 4.78 -2.90
C ARG A 28 10.57 3.46 -3.15
N LYS A 29 11.38 3.00 -2.19
CA LYS A 29 12.13 1.74 -2.29
C LYS A 29 11.24 0.53 -2.52
N GLU A 30 9.99 0.60 -2.05
CA GLU A 30 8.96 -0.42 -2.22
C GLU A 30 8.34 -0.41 -3.62
N CYS A 31 8.60 0.61 -4.44
CA CYS A 31 7.97 0.79 -5.75
C CYS A 31 8.91 0.45 -6.92
N VAL A 32 8.31 -0.05 -8.01
CA VAL A 32 8.93 -0.11 -9.33
C VAL A 32 8.03 0.64 -10.29
N ILE A 33 8.59 1.58 -11.04
CA ILE A 33 7.84 2.45 -11.95
C ILE A 33 8.04 1.94 -13.39
N THR A 34 6.93 1.79 -14.12
CA THR A 34 6.92 1.32 -15.52
C THR A 34 5.87 2.07 -16.33
N THR A 35 6.05 2.11 -17.64
CA THR A 35 5.05 2.65 -18.57
C THR A 35 4.08 1.56 -19.03
N ILE A 36 2.90 1.93 -19.52
CA ILE A 36 1.95 1.04 -20.19
C ILE A 36 2.59 0.32 -21.39
N ASP A 37 3.44 1.03 -22.14
CA ASP A 37 4.09 0.52 -23.34
C ASP A 37 5.13 -0.54 -22.99
N GLU A 38 5.94 -0.28 -21.96
CA GLU A 38 6.87 -1.27 -21.42
C GLU A 38 6.14 -2.48 -20.85
N LEU A 39 5.03 -2.26 -20.14
CA LEU A 39 4.22 -3.34 -19.58
C LEU A 39 3.62 -4.23 -20.67
N SER A 40 3.24 -3.64 -21.80
CA SER A 40 2.71 -4.37 -22.95
C SER A 40 3.78 -5.25 -23.64
N LYS A 41 5.05 -4.85 -23.53
CA LYS A 41 6.21 -5.53 -24.15
C LYS A 41 6.85 -6.57 -23.21
N ASN A 42 6.93 -6.27 -21.91
CA ASN A 42 7.53 -7.12 -20.88
C ASN A 42 6.45 -7.65 -19.93
N LYS A 43 5.90 -8.83 -20.25
CA LYS A 43 5.01 -9.53 -19.32
C LYS A 43 5.81 -10.12 -18.16
N ASN A 44 5.71 -9.52 -16.97
CA ASN A 44 5.00 -10.20 -15.89
C ASN A 44 4.66 -9.28 -14.70
N ILE A 45 3.42 -8.78 -14.70
CA ILE A 45 2.79 -8.22 -13.49
C ILE A 45 2.77 -9.28 -12.36
N LYS A 46 2.92 -10.56 -12.71
CA LYS A 46 2.99 -11.68 -11.77
C LYS A 46 4.12 -11.54 -10.74
N ASP A 47 5.15 -10.76 -11.03
CA ASP A 47 6.28 -10.61 -10.10
C ASP A 47 5.98 -9.66 -8.93
N PHE A 48 5.02 -8.75 -9.08
CA PHE A 48 4.72 -7.71 -8.08
C PHE A 48 3.59 -8.10 -7.15
N CYS A 49 3.64 -7.72 -5.88
CA CYS A 49 2.57 -8.05 -4.94
C CYS A 49 1.31 -7.20 -5.11
N SER A 50 1.46 -5.95 -5.56
CA SER A 50 0.38 -4.99 -5.75
C SER A 50 0.65 -4.08 -6.95
N VAL A 51 -0.39 -3.45 -7.48
CA VAL A 51 -0.29 -2.51 -8.60
C VAL A 51 -0.99 -1.19 -8.27
N VAL A 52 -0.37 -0.08 -8.63
CA VAL A 52 -1.01 1.24 -8.68
C VAL A 52 -1.14 1.64 -10.14
N ASP A 53 -2.39 1.73 -10.58
CA ASP A 53 -2.74 2.15 -11.94
C ASP A 53 -2.88 3.67 -11.96
N CYS A 54 -1.83 4.37 -12.37
CA CYS A 54 -1.78 5.82 -12.54
C CYS A 54 -2.01 6.25 -14.00
N THR A 55 -2.47 5.35 -14.87
CA THR A 55 -2.77 5.71 -16.26
C THR A 55 -3.90 6.72 -16.32
N PHE A 56 -4.06 7.41 -17.46
CA PHE A 56 -5.25 8.20 -17.71
C PHE A 56 -6.47 7.33 -17.43
N ASP A 57 -7.36 7.85 -16.60
CA ASP A 57 -8.66 7.22 -16.37
C ASP A 57 -8.58 5.82 -15.71
N ASN A 58 -7.42 5.40 -15.20
CA ASN A 58 -7.15 4.04 -14.67
C ASN A 58 -7.55 2.93 -15.68
N LYS A 59 -7.20 3.18 -16.95
CA LYS A 59 -7.58 2.42 -18.14
C LYS A 59 -7.30 0.92 -18.08
N ILE A 60 -6.29 0.48 -17.33
CA ILE A 60 -5.79 -0.89 -17.46
C ILE A 60 -6.44 -1.84 -16.47
N PHE A 61 -6.43 -1.47 -15.20
CA PHE A 61 -6.73 -2.43 -14.13
C PHE A 61 -7.99 -2.08 -13.36
N ASN A 62 -8.14 -0.84 -12.90
CA ASN A 62 -9.27 -0.52 -12.02
C ASN A 62 -10.62 -0.38 -12.77
N ARG A 63 -10.57 -0.22 -14.10
CA ARG A 63 -11.79 -0.25 -14.94
C ARG A 63 -12.31 -1.64 -15.24
N ASN A 64 -11.51 -2.69 -15.05
CA ASN A 64 -11.87 -4.04 -15.47
C ASN A 64 -12.45 -4.86 -14.29
N LYS A 65 -13.67 -4.52 -13.87
CA LYS A 65 -14.38 -5.18 -12.76
C LYS A 65 -14.56 -6.68 -12.96
N GLU A 66 -14.57 -7.16 -14.20
CA GLU A 66 -14.73 -8.58 -14.51
C GLU A 66 -13.54 -9.42 -13.98
N LYS A 67 -12.34 -8.81 -13.93
CA LYS A 67 -11.09 -9.43 -13.48
C LYS A 67 -10.95 -9.56 -11.97
N GLY A 68 -11.86 -8.98 -11.18
CA GLY A 68 -11.66 -8.89 -9.74
C GLY A 68 -12.91 -8.54 -8.93
N THR A 69 -12.71 -8.31 -7.64
CA THR A 69 -13.73 -7.79 -6.71
C THR A 69 -13.35 -6.38 -6.30
N VAL A 70 -14.24 -5.42 -6.52
CA VAL A 70 -14.02 -4.02 -6.12
C VAL A 70 -14.40 -3.88 -4.65
N LEU A 71 -13.47 -3.33 -3.86
CA LEU A 71 -13.64 -3.03 -2.46
C LEU A 71 -13.30 -1.57 -2.18
N LYS A 72 -13.74 -1.09 -1.01
CA LYS A 72 -13.46 0.26 -0.54
C LYS A 72 -13.01 0.20 0.91
N ASN A 73 -11.94 0.92 1.23
CA ASN A 73 -11.47 1.15 2.59
C ASN A 73 -11.14 2.65 2.68
N ASP A 74 -11.81 3.36 3.60
CA ASP A 74 -11.83 4.82 3.64
C ASP A 74 -12.13 5.45 2.27
N ASN A 75 -11.23 6.32 1.78
CA ASN A 75 -11.31 6.98 0.49
C ASN A 75 -10.54 6.23 -0.62
N ILE A 76 -10.09 5.00 -0.37
CA ILE A 76 -9.34 4.19 -1.33
C ILE A 76 -10.25 3.10 -1.88
N ILE A 77 -10.48 3.16 -3.19
CA ILE A 77 -11.17 2.11 -3.96
C ILE A 77 -10.09 1.25 -4.60
N TYR A 78 -10.21 -0.06 -4.44
CA TYR A 78 -9.24 -1.03 -4.95
C TYR A 78 -9.93 -2.29 -5.49
N LEU A 79 -9.25 -2.97 -6.40
CA LEU A 79 -9.68 -4.21 -7.02
C LEU A 79 -8.78 -5.34 -6.53
N ILE A 80 -9.37 -6.42 -6.01
CA ILE A 80 -8.65 -7.69 -5.76
C ILE A 80 -8.82 -8.56 -7.00
N LEU A 81 -7.71 -8.89 -7.69
CA LEU A 81 -7.73 -9.72 -8.89
C LEU A 81 -8.02 -11.20 -8.56
N LYS A 82 -8.94 -11.83 -9.29
CA LYS A 82 -9.35 -13.23 -9.07
C LYS A 82 -8.22 -14.25 -9.33
N GLU A 83 -7.34 -13.96 -10.28
CA GLU A 83 -6.30 -14.91 -10.72
C GLU A 83 -5.22 -15.14 -9.64
N ASN A 84 -4.92 -14.12 -8.84
CA ASN A 84 -3.72 -14.12 -7.98
C ASN A 84 -3.88 -13.30 -6.70
N ASN A 85 -5.09 -12.89 -6.33
CA ASN A 85 -5.42 -12.10 -5.15
C ASN A 85 -4.64 -10.78 -5.00
N LYS A 86 -4.06 -10.26 -6.09
CA LYS A 86 -3.31 -9.01 -6.05
C LYS A 86 -4.23 -7.83 -5.89
N ILE A 87 -3.77 -6.86 -5.11
CA ILE A 87 -4.47 -5.61 -4.90
C ILE A 87 -4.04 -4.62 -5.98
N VAL A 88 -5.01 -4.05 -6.66
CA VAL A 88 -4.83 -2.97 -7.62
C VAL A 88 -5.55 -1.73 -7.09
N CYS A 89 -4.84 -0.61 -6.97
CA CYS A 89 -5.42 0.68 -6.63
C CYS A 89 -5.42 1.64 -7.83
N ALA A 90 -6.46 2.47 -7.93
CA ALA A 90 -6.42 3.63 -8.82
C ALA A 90 -5.54 4.74 -8.23
N GLY A 91 -4.42 5.01 -8.88
CA GLY A 91 -3.54 6.13 -8.56
C GLY A 91 -4.05 7.47 -9.11
N PRO A 92 -3.46 8.59 -8.67
CA PRO A 92 -3.59 9.86 -9.38
C PRO A 92 -2.95 9.76 -10.76
N ASN A 93 -3.41 10.60 -11.69
CA ASN A 93 -2.77 10.69 -12.98
C ASN A 93 -1.37 11.32 -12.83
N LEU A 94 -0.33 10.56 -13.16
CA LEU A 94 1.07 10.99 -13.01
C LEU A 94 1.44 12.22 -13.85
N SER A 95 0.66 12.57 -14.88
CA SER A 95 0.83 13.84 -15.63
C SER A 95 0.51 15.09 -14.81
N GLN A 96 -0.27 14.98 -13.73
CA GLN A 96 -0.53 16.07 -12.79
C GLN A 96 0.56 16.20 -11.72
N LEU A 97 1.48 15.23 -11.63
CA LEU A 97 2.59 15.21 -10.67
C LEU A 97 3.87 15.87 -11.21
N THR A 98 3.85 16.42 -12.43
CA THR A 98 5.02 17.06 -13.06
C THR A 98 4.92 18.57 -13.19
N THR A 99 3.84 19.15 -12.65
CA THR A 99 3.68 20.61 -12.59
C THR A 99 4.25 21.22 -11.30
N CYS A 100 5.13 20.50 -10.60
CA CYS A 100 5.75 20.93 -9.34
C CYS A 100 6.45 22.29 -9.44
N ASN A 101 6.98 22.63 -10.61
CA ASN A 101 7.67 23.90 -10.89
C ASN A 101 6.78 24.97 -11.55
N SER A 102 5.46 24.74 -11.62
CA SER A 102 4.53 25.73 -12.15
C SER A 102 4.42 26.91 -11.18
N ASN A 103 4.45 28.14 -11.71
CA ASN A 103 4.17 29.34 -10.93
C ASN A 103 2.67 29.60 -10.73
N ASN A 104 1.80 28.74 -11.30
CA ASN A 104 0.36 28.86 -11.15
C ASN A 104 -0.12 28.11 -9.90
N ILE A 105 -0.73 28.84 -8.96
CA ILE A 105 -1.23 28.33 -7.66
C ILE A 105 -2.19 27.15 -7.84
N SER A 106 -3.17 27.26 -8.73
CA SER A 106 -4.16 26.19 -8.96
C SER A 106 -3.51 24.90 -9.47
N ILE A 107 -2.41 25.03 -10.21
CA ILE A 107 -1.65 23.89 -10.71
C ILE A 107 -0.81 23.25 -9.59
N GLN A 108 -0.23 24.06 -8.69
CA GLN A 108 0.50 23.56 -7.51
C GLN A 108 -0.42 22.85 -6.52
N GLU A 109 -1.63 23.35 -6.29
CA GLU A 109 -2.63 22.71 -5.43
C GLU A 109 -3.00 21.31 -5.95
N LYS A 110 -3.25 21.18 -7.25
CA LYS A 110 -3.52 19.88 -7.91
C LYS A 110 -2.34 18.91 -7.80
N PHE A 111 -1.11 19.42 -7.88
CA PHE A 111 0.09 18.63 -7.64
C PHE A 111 0.11 18.09 -6.21
N GLN A 112 -0.10 18.95 -5.20
CA GLN A 112 -0.07 18.54 -3.79
C GLN A 112 -1.19 17.53 -3.46
N GLU A 113 -2.39 17.74 -4.00
CA GLU A 113 -3.50 16.80 -3.85
C GLU A 113 -3.15 15.42 -4.45
N SER A 114 -2.64 15.42 -5.68
CA SER A 114 -2.20 14.20 -6.36
C SER A 114 -1.08 13.50 -5.61
N TYR A 115 -0.11 14.25 -5.09
CA TYR A 115 1.05 13.72 -4.38
C TYR A 115 0.63 13.11 -3.03
N SER A 116 -0.25 13.78 -2.30
CA SER A 116 -0.85 13.26 -1.07
C SER A 116 -1.63 11.97 -1.34
N LYS A 117 -2.44 11.94 -2.42
CA LYS A 117 -3.19 10.75 -2.82
C LYS A 117 -2.28 9.58 -3.18
N TYR A 118 -1.22 9.81 -3.95
CA TYR A 118 -0.22 8.79 -4.29
C TYR A 118 0.37 8.17 -3.02
N ASN A 119 0.85 8.99 -2.08
CA ASN A 119 1.47 8.50 -0.85
C ASN A 119 0.51 7.69 0.02
N LYS A 120 -0.73 8.17 0.18
CA LYS A 120 -1.78 7.44 0.92
C LYS A 120 -2.06 6.06 0.32
N ILE A 121 -2.06 5.93 -1.01
CA ILE A 121 -2.26 4.64 -1.68
C ILE A 121 -1.08 3.71 -1.42
N ILE A 122 0.15 4.19 -1.53
CA ILE A 122 1.33 3.37 -1.28
C ILE A 122 1.35 2.90 0.19
N ASP A 123 1.08 3.80 1.14
CA ASP A 123 1.04 3.44 2.56
C ASP A 123 -0.08 2.43 2.87
N PHE A 124 -1.24 2.56 2.21
CA PHE A 124 -2.30 1.56 2.26
C PHE A 124 -1.85 0.20 1.72
N LEU A 125 -1.15 0.16 0.58
CA LEU A 125 -0.66 -1.10 0.01
C LEU A 125 0.41 -1.76 0.90
N ILE A 126 1.29 -0.96 1.53
CA ILE A 126 2.26 -1.44 2.52
C ILE A 126 1.55 -1.99 3.75
N SER A 127 0.49 -1.32 4.23
CA SER A 127 -0.28 -1.84 5.36
C SER A 127 -1.01 -3.14 5.02
N LYS A 128 -1.39 -3.37 3.76
CA LYS A 128 -2.02 -4.61 3.30
C LYS A 128 -1.05 -5.76 3.03
N ASN A 129 0.25 -5.51 2.84
CA ASN A 129 1.24 -6.55 2.62
C ASN A 129 2.42 -6.45 3.58
N HIS A 130 2.51 -7.39 4.51
CA HIS A 130 3.52 -7.40 5.57
C HIS A 130 4.96 -7.45 5.05
N PHE A 131 5.21 -8.04 3.88
CA PHE A 131 6.55 -8.08 3.28
C PHE A 131 7.05 -6.71 2.79
N LEU A 132 6.14 -5.74 2.58
CA LEU A 132 6.49 -4.37 2.23
C LEU A 132 6.77 -3.48 3.45
N ARG A 133 6.42 -3.94 4.65
CA ARG A 133 6.55 -3.16 5.88
C ARG A 133 8.01 -3.11 6.27
N ASN A 134 8.53 -1.90 6.51
CA ASN A 134 9.88 -1.68 6.97
C ASN A 134 9.88 -1.16 8.43
N LYS A 135 11.07 -0.99 9.02
CA LYS A 135 11.21 -0.50 10.41
C LYS A 135 10.49 0.83 10.66
N ASP A 136 10.47 1.75 9.69
CA ASP A 136 9.75 3.02 9.81
C ASP A 136 8.24 2.83 9.70
N SER A 137 7.77 1.92 8.83
CA SER A 137 6.35 1.52 8.76
C SER A 137 5.89 0.93 10.09
N PHE A 138 6.73 0.10 10.69
CA PHE A 138 6.49 -0.48 12.01
C PHE A 138 6.39 0.61 13.08
N ASN A 139 7.40 1.49 13.17
CA ASN A 139 7.45 2.58 14.16
C ASN A 139 6.27 3.56 14.03
N LYS A 140 5.77 3.82 12.83
CA LYS A 140 4.56 4.62 12.62
C LYS A 140 3.30 3.85 13.02
N SER A 141 3.19 2.57 12.66
CA SER A 141 2.05 1.73 13.03
C SER A 141 1.95 1.43 14.52
N THR A 142 3.04 1.55 15.28
CA THR A 142 3.04 1.39 16.74
C THR A 142 2.49 2.60 17.50
N LEU A 143 2.31 3.77 16.85
CA LEU A 143 1.57 4.90 17.41
C LEU A 143 0.04 4.67 17.37
N ASP A 144 -0.45 4.06 16.29
CA ASP A 144 -1.88 3.77 16.08
C ASP A 144 -2.29 2.34 16.51
N GLY A 145 -1.30 1.53 16.89
CA GLY A 145 -1.42 0.12 17.27
C GLY A 145 -1.41 -0.83 16.08
N LEU A 146 -0.50 -1.81 16.12
CA LEU A 146 -0.39 -2.85 15.09
C LEU A 146 -1.35 -3.99 15.39
N VAL A 147 -2.36 -4.20 14.54
CA VAL A 147 -3.35 -5.27 14.70
C VAL A 147 -2.69 -6.64 14.50
N LEU A 148 -2.80 -7.51 15.51
CA LEU A 148 -2.19 -8.84 15.57
C LEU A 148 -3.15 -9.97 15.16
N ASN A 149 -4.43 -9.68 14.89
CA ASN A 149 -5.43 -10.71 14.56
C ASN A 149 -5.15 -11.48 13.27
N ASP A 150 -4.33 -10.95 12.36
CA ASP A 150 -3.86 -11.71 11.19
C ASP A 150 -2.94 -12.88 11.59
N VAL A 151 -2.36 -12.80 12.80
CA VAL A 151 -1.44 -13.78 13.41
C VAL A 151 -2.17 -14.61 14.48
N ILE A 152 -3.13 -14.02 15.20
CA ILE A 152 -3.89 -14.64 16.29
C ILE A 152 -5.28 -15.02 15.80
N LYS A 153 -5.48 -16.28 15.38
CA LYS A 153 -6.80 -16.77 14.92
C LYS A 153 -7.70 -17.29 16.03
N THR A 154 -7.28 -17.23 17.29
CA THR A 154 -7.93 -17.94 18.41
C THR A 154 -9.20 -17.28 18.93
N ASN A 155 -9.42 -15.97 18.71
CA ASN A 155 -10.66 -15.31 19.14
C ASN A 155 -11.11 -14.21 18.17
N GLN A 156 -12.17 -14.47 17.41
CA GLN A 156 -12.67 -13.59 16.35
C GLN A 156 -13.37 -12.32 16.87
N TYR A 157 -13.66 -12.25 18.17
CA TYR A 157 -14.43 -11.17 18.79
C TYR A 157 -13.56 -10.10 19.48
N LYS A 158 -12.24 -10.32 19.58
CA LYS A 158 -11.32 -9.42 20.29
C LYS A 158 -10.16 -9.02 19.40
N ILE A 159 -9.93 -7.72 19.22
CA ILE A 159 -8.84 -7.20 18.38
C ILE A 159 -7.61 -6.99 19.26
N TYR A 160 -6.47 -7.57 18.93
CA TYR A 160 -5.22 -7.36 19.64
C TYR A 160 -4.37 -6.32 18.91
N LYS A 161 -3.93 -5.26 19.58
CA LYS A 161 -3.06 -4.22 19.02
C LYS A 161 -1.75 -4.11 19.79
N LEU A 162 -0.62 -4.29 19.13
CA LEU A 162 0.70 -4.02 19.69
C LEU A 162 1.00 -2.52 19.65
N VAL A 163 1.24 -1.90 20.82
CA VAL A 163 1.53 -0.47 21.01
C VAL A 163 2.76 -0.27 21.89
N TYR A 164 3.43 0.89 21.77
CA TYR A 164 4.53 1.24 22.70
C TYR A 164 4.04 1.60 24.10
N SER A 165 2.90 2.28 24.17
CA SER A 165 2.25 2.69 25.41
C SER A 165 0.75 2.53 25.25
N ILE A 166 0.09 2.01 26.28
CA ILE A 166 -1.36 1.83 26.27
C ILE A 166 -2.02 3.21 26.20
N PRO A 167 -2.91 3.48 25.22
CA PRO A 167 -3.60 4.76 25.12
C PRO A 167 -4.54 4.98 26.31
N GLU A 168 -4.68 6.23 26.74
CA GLU A 168 -5.57 6.61 27.84
C GLU A 168 -7.05 6.33 27.51
N ILE A 169 -7.43 6.53 26.25
CA ILE A 169 -8.76 6.22 25.73
C ILE A 169 -8.67 4.92 24.94
N LYS A 170 -9.30 3.86 25.46
CA LYS A 170 -9.28 2.53 24.85
C LYS A 170 -10.45 2.35 23.88
N GLU A 171 -10.15 1.79 22.71
CA GLU A 171 -11.18 1.36 21.76
C GLU A 171 -11.99 0.17 22.31
N PRO A 172 -13.30 0.10 22.06
CA PRO A 172 -14.12 -1.04 22.46
C PRO A 172 -13.67 -2.30 21.72
N ASN A 173 -13.62 -3.42 22.44
CA ASN A 173 -13.20 -4.74 21.93
C ASN A 173 -11.73 -4.82 21.45
N VAL A 174 -10.88 -3.86 21.84
CA VAL A 174 -9.45 -3.87 21.55
C VAL A 174 -8.64 -4.17 22.82
N GLU A 175 -7.78 -5.19 22.75
CA GLU A 175 -6.76 -5.49 23.74
C GLU A 175 -5.43 -4.89 23.28
N TYR A 176 -4.88 -3.96 24.05
CA TYR A 176 -3.58 -3.36 23.77
C TYR A 176 -2.47 -4.18 24.44
N VAL A 177 -1.48 -4.58 23.65
CA VAL A 177 -0.31 -5.33 24.09
C VAL A 177 0.90 -4.40 23.99
N THR A 178 1.76 -4.37 25.00
CA THR A 178 3.03 -3.62 24.93
C THR A 178 4.23 -4.55 24.80
N PHE A 179 5.38 -4.00 24.42
CA PHE A 179 6.64 -4.75 24.38
C PHE A 179 7.12 -5.23 25.77
N GLU A 180 6.60 -4.64 26.85
CA GLU A 180 6.91 -5.07 28.22
C GLU A 180 6.15 -6.36 28.60
N ASN A 181 5.11 -6.73 27.85
CA ASN A 181 4.36 -7.97 28.02
C ASN A 181 5.06 -9.14 27.30
N ILE A 182 6.31 -9.42 27.66
CA ILE A 182 7.17 -10.48 27.08
C ILE A 182 6.47 -11.85 27.03
N GLU A 183 5.64 -12.16 28.02
CA GLU A 183 4.88 -13.43 28.08
C GLU A 183 3.86 -13.55 26.93
N ILE A 184 3.15 -12.47 26.59
CA ILE A 184 2.20 -12.46 25.48
C ILE A 184 2.94 -12.58 24.15
N LEU A 185 4.08 -11.89 23.99
CA LEU A 185 4.91 -12.03 22.78
C LEU A 185 5.50 -13.45 22.63
N ASN A 186 5.84 -14.11 23.74
CA ASN A 186 6.29 -15.50 23.74
C ASN A 186 5.16 -16.49 23.43
N GLU A 187 3.95 -16.29 23.99
CA GLU A 187 2.79 -17.09 23.60
C GLU A 187 2.43 -16.89 22.14
N LEU A 188 2.53 -15.66 21.62
CA LEU A 188 2.33 -15.37 20.20
C LEU A 188 3.35 -16.07 19.31
N LYS A 189 4.63 -16.04 19.71
CA LYS A 189 5.70 -16.76 19.02
C LYS A 189 5.40 -18.27 19.00
N ASN A 190 5.01 -18.85 20.13
CA ASN A 190 4.67 -20.27 20.22
C ASN A 190 3.48 -20.63 19.32
N ILE A 191 2.42 -19.81 19.28
CA ILE A 191 1.26 -20.03 18.40
C ILE A 191 1.68 -19.99 16.91
N ILE A 192 2.58 -19.09 16.52
CA ILE A 192 3.10 -19.01 15.14
C ILE A 192 3.97 -20.24 14.80
N GLU A 193 4.81 -20.67 15.73
CA GLU A 193 5.68 -21.83 15.57
C GLU A 193 4.89 -23.15 15.58
N GLU A 194 3.80 -23.27 16.32
CA GLU A 194 2.91 -24.43 16.28
C GLU A 194 2.05 -24.48 15.01
N MET A 195 1.64 -23.33 14.46
CA MET A 195 0.90 -23.25 13.19
C MET A 195 1.73 -23.63 11.96
N THR A 196 3.06 -23.75 12.07
CA THR A 196 3.92 -24.23 10.97
C THR A 196 4.03 -25.76 10.90
N PHE A 197 3.42 -26.49 11.84
CA PHE A 197 3.45 -27.96 11.91
C PHE A 197 2.14 -28.67 11.49
N ILE A 198 1.21 -27.99 10.80
CA ILE A 198 0.00 -28.60 10.23
C ILE A 198 -0.01 -28.45 8.71
#